data_AF-A0A5J5SWP3-F1
#
_entry.id   AF-A0A5J5SWP3-F1
#
_cell.length_a   1.000
_cell.length_b   1.000
_cell.length_c   1.000
_cell.angle_alpha   90.00
_cell.angle_beta   90.00
_cell.angle_gamma   90.00
#
_symmetry.space_group_name_H-M   'P 1'
#
loop_
_entity.id
_entity.type
_entity.pdbx_description
1 polymer ?
#
loop_
_entity_poly.entity_id
_entity_poly.type
_entity_poly.pdbx_seq_one_letter_code
_entity_poly.pdbx_strand_id
1 'polypeptide(L)'
;MKDKSKILVLENPTGKVKKVEEMANVEEKVEELIARKESKVEEIKETEEMSKAFAAVGRVRKEVDKLSERVAAIEVAVNSGTKIAAEEFDVSAELLMRELLKLDGIEAEGEAKLQRKAEVRRVQGCHETLDKLKTRNSNPFHDSNKAASVTTKWETFDSGMGSSTAPPPQPMSSSTKVTEEWEKFD
;
A
#
# COMPACT_ATOMS: atom_id res chain seq x y z
N MET A 1 -70.84 -49.12 65.40
CA MET A 1 -70.48 -47.68 65.40
C MET A 1 -68.96 -47.64 65.40
N LYS A 2 -68.28 -47.42 64.25
CA LYS A 2 -67.86 -46.11 63.69
C LYS A 2 -67.16 -45.26 64.78
N ASP A 3 -65.90 -44.83 64.67
CA ASP A 3 -65.20 -44.36 63.47
C ASP A 3 -63.68 -44.61 63.47
N LYS A 4 -63.16 -44.66 62.24
CA LYS A 4 -61.75 -44.74 61.88
C LYS A 4 -61.27 -43.30 61.68
N SER A 5 -60.43 -42.76 62.56
CA SER A 5 -59.80 -41.46 62.34
C SER A 5 -58.31 -41.61 62.08
N LYS A 6 -57.96 -41.61 60.80
CA LYS A 6 -56.60 -41.43 60.30
C LYS A 6 -56.27 -39.95 60.42
N ILE A 7 -55.30 -39.60 61.26
CA ILE A 7 -54.67 -38.27 61.23
C ILE A 7 -53.82 -38.21 59.96
N LEU A 8 -54.31 -37.50 58.94
CA LEU A 8 -53.49 -37.00 57.85
C LEU A 8 -52.76 -35.78 58.40
N VAL A 9 -51.48 -35.94 58.74
CA VAL A 9 -50.60 -34.79 58.96
C VAL A 9 -50.45 -34.11 57.61
N LEU A 10 -51.10 -32.95 57.49
CA LEU A 10 -51.04 -32.05 56.35
C LEU A 10 -49.59 -31.56 56.23
N GLU A 11 -48.83 -32.14 55.30
CA GLU A 11 -47.48 -31.68 54.97
C GLU A 11 -47.59 -30.25 54.42
N ASN A 12 -47.09 -29.29 55.19
CA ASN A 12 -47.19 -27.86 54.93
C ASN A 12 -46.36 -27.48 53.68
N PRO A 13 -46.96 -26.92 52.60
CA PRO A 13 -46.25 -26.66 51.34
C PRO A 13 -45.21 -25.53 51.43
N THR A 14 -45.24 -24.70 52.47
CA THR A 14 -44.45 -23.47 52.62
C THR A 14 -42.92 -23.66 52.60
N GLY A 15 -42.41 -24.83 53.04
CA GLY A 15 -40.98 -25.12 53.00
C GLY A 15 -40.45 -25.45 51.60
N LYS A 16 -41.30 -26.04 50.74
CA LYS A 16 -40.92 -26.39 49.37
C LYS A 16 -40.91 -25.16 48.47
N VAL A 17 -41.83 -24.20 48.67
CA VAL A 17 -41.87 -22.96 47.87
C VAL A 17 -40.64 -22.09 48.14
N LYS A 18 -40.25 -21.90 49.41
CA LYS A 18 -39.06 -21.12 49.77
C LYS A 18 -37.75 -21.70 49.20
N LYS A 19 -37.61 -23.03 49.21
CA LYS A 19 -36.45 -23.72 48.65
C LYS A 19 -36.39 -23.61 47.12
N VAL A 20 -37.55 -23.68 46.45
CA VAL A 20 -37.63 -23.54 44.98
C VAL A 20 -37.29 -22.10 44.55
N GLU A 21 -37.76 -21.10 45.29
CA GLU A 21 -37.48 -19.68 45.02
C GLU A 21 -36.02 -19.31 45.27
N GLU A 22 -35.39 -19.90 46.30
CA GLU A 22 -33.95 -19.78 46.54
C GLU A 22 -33.11 -20.41 45.42
N MET A 23 -33.50 -21.59 44.91
CA MET A 23 -32.80 -22.24 43.80
C MET A 23 -32.94 -21.47 42.49
N ALA A 24 -34.11 -20.87 42.20
CA ALA A 24 -34.32 -20.04 41.02
C ALA A 24 -33.47 -18.75 41.05
N ASN A 25 -33.33 -18.11 42.22
CA ASN A 25 -32.45 -16.94 42.38
C ASN A 25 -30.97 -17.31 42.24
N VAL A 26 -30.56 -18.49 42.71
CA VAL A 26 -29.21 -19.01 42.49
C VAL A 26 -28.94 -19.28 41.01
N GLU A 27 -29.92 -19.83 40.28
CA GLU A 27 -29.81 -20.12 38.84
C GLU A 27 -29.68 -18.83 38.00
N GLU A 28 -30.53 -17.83 38.25
CA GLU A 28 -30.45 -16.50 37.60
C GLU A 28 -29.09 -15.82 37.85
N LYS A 29 -28.59 -15.90 39.09
CA LYS A 29 -27.29 -15.33 39.46
C LYS A 29 -26.10 -16.09 38.86
N VAL A 30 -26.24 -17.39 38.62
CA VAL A 30 -25.23 -18.20 37.91
C VAL A 30 -25.21 -17.83 36.43
N GLU A 31 -26.37 -17.67 35.80
CA GLU A 31 -26.52 -17.22 34.41
C GLU A 31 -25.85 -15.84 34.19
N GLU A 32 -26.11 -14.87 35.09
CA GLU A 32 -25.50 -13.53 35.04
C GLU A 32 -23.97 -13.59 35.17
N LEU A 33 -23.44 -14.46 36.05
CA LEU A 33 -22.00 -14.64 36.22
C LEU A 33 -21.33 -15.34 35.03
N ILE A 34 -22.04 -16.25 34.36
CA ILE A 34 -21.58 -16.88 33.12
C ILE A 34 -21.52 -15.83 32.01
N ALA A 35 -22.62 -15.10 31.77
CA ALA A 35 -22.68 -14.04 30.76
C ALA A 35 -21.62 -12.94 30.99
N ARG A 36 -21.39 -12.53 32.25
CA ARG A 36 -20.35 -11.56 32.59
C ARG A 36 -18.94 -12.09 32.33
N LYS A 37 -18.68 -13.36 32.59
CA LYS A 37 -17.37 -13.99 32.32
C LYS A 37 -17.15 -14.14 30.81
N GLU A 38 -18.17 -14.56 30.08
CA GLU A 38 -18.13 -14.68 28.62
C GLU A 38 -17.86 -13.32 27.96
N SER A 39 -18.57 -12.27 28.38
CA SER A 39 -18.35 -10.90 27.89
C SER A 39 -16.93 -10.41 28.17
N LYS A 40 -16.37 -10.68 29.35
CA LYS A 40 -14.99 -10.31 29.68
C LYS A 40 -13.93 -11.11 28.90
N VAL A 41 -14.20 -12.38 28.64
CA VAL A 41 -13.31 -13.22 27.81
C VAL A 41 -13.29 -12.71 26.38
N GLU A 42 -14.43 -12.29 25.85
CA GLU A 42 -14.53 -11.73 24.50
C GLU A 42 -13.79 -10.40 24.37
N GLU A 43 -13.93 -9.49 25.33
CA GLU A 43 -13.18 -8.22 25.37
C GLU A 43 -11.65 -8.45 25.37
N ILE A 44 -11.16 -9.46 26.10
CA ILE A 44 -9.73 -9.79 26.12
C ILE A 44 -9.27 -10.33 24.75
N LYS A 45 -10.10 -11.14 24.07
CA LYS A 45 -9.76 -11.63 22.72
C LYS A 45 -9.73 -10.50 21.71
N GLU A 46 -10.72 -9.61 21.71
CA GLU A 46 -10.77 -8.46 20.81
C GLU A 46 -9.53 -7.56 20.96
N THR A 47 -9.10 -7.33 22.21
CA THR A 47 -7.88 -6.54 22.48
C THR A 47 -6.60 -7.25 22.05
N GLU A 48 -6.53 -8.58 22.20
CA GLU A 48 -5.40 -9.40 21.72
C GLU A 48 -5.33 -9.41 20.19
N GLU A 49 -6.45 -9.60 19.50
CA GLU A 49 -6.54 -9.57 18.04
C GLU A 49 -6.15 -8.20 17.48
N MET A 50 -6.60 -7.12 18.12
CA MET A 50 -6.20 -5.76 17.76
C MET A 50 -4.69 -5.55 17.92
N SER A 51 -4.10 -5.99 19.04
CA SER A 51 -2.65 -5.93 19.27
C SER A 51 -1.87 -6.71 18.21
N LYS A 52 -2.35 -7.90 17.83
CA LYS A 52 -1.77 -8.73 16.77
C LYS A 52 -1.84 -8.03 15.40
N ALA A 53 -2.95 -7.39 15.07
CA ALA A 53 -3.12 -6.63 13.83
C ALA A 53 -2.15 -5.44 13.77
N PHE A 54 -2.02 -4.66 14.86
CA PHE A 54 -1.02 -3.58 14.95
C PHE A 54 0.41 -4.09 14.77
N ALA A 55 0.77 -5.19 15.44
CA ALA A 55 2.09 -5.79 15.29
C ALA A 55 2.35 -6.26 13.86
N ALA A 56 1.34 -6.82 13.17
CA ALA A 56 1.44 -7.22 11.77
C ALA A 56 1.65 -6.02 10.84
N VAL A 57 0.85 -4.96 10.98
CA VAL A 57 1.02 -3.71 10.22
C VAL A 57 2.40 -3.11 10.48
N GLY A 58 2.85 -3.10 11.73
CA GLY A 58 4.17 -2.59 12.10
C GLY A 58 5.33 -3.37 11.48
N ARG A 59 5.18 -4.69 11.26
CA ARG A 59 6.18 -5.48 10.53
C ARG A 59 6.22 -5.10 9.04
N VAL A 60 5.06 -4.97 8.40
CA VAL A 60 5.00 -4.55 6.99
C VAL A 60 5.57 -3.15 6.82
N ARG A 61 5.22 -2.21 7.72
CA ARG A 61 5.75 -0.84 7.72
C ARG A 61 7.27 -0.80 7.67
N LYS A 62 7.95 -1.63 8.46
CA LYS A 62 9.43 -1.70 8.45
C LYS A 62 10.00 -2.13 7.10
N GLU A 63 9.33 -3.03 6.38
CA GLU A 63 9.75 -3.41 5.03
C GLU A 63 9.43 -2.31 4.01
N VAL A 64 8.27 -1.66 4.13
CA VAL A 64 7.92 -0.49 3.30
C VAL A 64 8.91 0.66 3.50
N ASP A 65 9.41 0.89 4.72
CA ASP A 65 10.43 1.91 4.99
C ASP A 65 11.72 1.61 4.20
N LYS A 66 12.21 0.37 4.21
CA LYS A 66 13.39 -0.04 3.41
C LYS A 66 13.15 0.08 1.91
N LEU A 67 11.95 -0.28 1.43
CA LEU A 67 11.60 -0.15 0.02
C LEU A 67 11.52 1.33 -0.39
N SER A 68 10.98 2.19 0.48
CA SER A 68 10.95 3.63 0.26
C SER A 68 12.36 4.21 0.16
N GLU A 69 13.30 3.76 1.00
CA GLU A 69 14.72 4.16 0.90
C GLU A 69 15.34 3.72 -0.43
N ARG A 70 15.04 2.50 -0.89
CA ARG A 70 15.48 2.01 -2.21
C ARG A 70 14.91 2.86 -3.35
N VAL A 71 13.61 3.19 -3.32
CA VAL A 71 12.97 4.06 -4.32
C VAL A 71 13.60 5.45 -4.30
N ALA A 72 13.88 6.01 -3.13
CA ALA A 72 14.57 7.30 -3.01
C ALA A 72 16.00 7.27 -3.58
N ALA A 73 16.74 6.18 -3.37
CA ALA A 73 18.06 6.01 -3.98
C ALA A 73 17.99 5.93 -5.51
N ILE A 74 17.02 5.20 -6.06
CA ILE A 74 16.75 5.17 -7.51
C ILE A 74 16.39 6.58 -8.00
N GLU A 75 15.54 7.31 -7.28
CA GLU A 75 15.15 8.67 -7.63
C GLU A 75 16.36 9.60 -7.77
N VAL A 76 17.24 9.59 -6.78
CA VAL A 76 18.48 10.38 -6.78
C VAL A 76 19.38 10.01 -7.95
N ALA A 77 19.55 8.73 -8.23
CA ALA A 77 20.39 8.26 -9.34
C ALA A 77 19.82 8.65 -10.71
N VAL A 78 18.52 8.50 -10.92
CA VAL A 78 17.89 8.91 -12.19
C VAL A 78 17.89 10.46 -12.30
N ASN A 79 17.72 11.19 -11.19
CA ASN A 79 17.82 12.67 -11.16
C ASN A 79 19.22 13.18 -11.49
N SER A 80 20.27 12.43 -11.13
CA SER A 80 21.66 12.76 -11.49
C SER A 80 22.03 12.34 -12.91
N GLY A 81 21.10 11.75 -13.67
CA GLY A 81 21.33 11.27 -15.03
C GLY A 81 21.99 9.90 -15.11
N THR A 82 22.12 9.20 -13.98
CA THR A 82 22.62 7.82 -13.97
C THR A 82 21.58 6.89 -14.56
N LYS A 83 21.97 6.09 -15.56
CA LYS A 83 21.09 5.09 -16.17
C LYS A 83 20.95 3.89 -15.22
N ILE A 84 19.73 3.60 -14.81
CA ILE A 84 19.38 2.43 -13.99
C ILE A 84 18.83 1.32 -14.89
N ALA A 85 19.17 0.07 -14.58
CA ALA A 85 18.69 -1.11 -15.28
C ALA A 85 17.16 -1.26 -15.11
N ALA A 86 16.44 -1.76 -16.12
CA ALA A 86 14.98 -1.86 -16.05
C ALA A 86 14.52 -2.81 -14.93
N GLU A 87 15.31 -3.85 -14.71
CA GLU A 87 15.12 -4.91 -13.73
C GLU A 87 15.08 -4.35 -12.29
N GLU A 88 15.84 -3.29 -12.01
CA GLU A 88 15.85 -2.65 -10.69
C GLU A 88 14.51 -1.98 -10.37
N PHE A 89 13.82 -1.44 -11.38
CA PHE A 89 12.46 -0.93 -11.24
C PHE A 89 11.47 -2.08 -11.07
N ASP A 90 11.60 -3.13 -11.89
CA ASP A 90 10.68 -4.27 -11.84
C ASP A 90 10.75 -5.01 -10.50
N VAL A 91 11.96 -5.30 -10.00
CA VAL A 91 12.16 -5.90 -8.67
C VAL A 91 11.60 -5.01 -7.57
N SER A 92 11.81 -3.70 -7.64
CA SER A 92 11.29 -2.78 -6.63
C SER A 92 9.76 -2.72 -6.65
N ALA A 93 9.14 -2.75 -7.83
CA ALA A 93 7.69 -2.80 -7.99
C ALA A 93 7.10 -4.12 -7.45
N GLU A 94 7.72 -5.26 -7.78
CA GLU A 94 7.31 -6.57 -7.27
C GLU A 94 7.36 -6.65 -5.74
N LEU A 95 8.42 -6.11 -5.13
CA LEU A 95 8.54 -6.07 -3.67
C LEU A 95 7.45 -5.19 -3.03
N LEU A 96 7.15 -4.03 -3.62
CA LEU A 96 6.04 -3.18 -3.18
C LEU A 96 4.69 -3.90 -3.28
N MET A 97 4.43 -4.58 -4.40
CA MET A 97 3.20 -5.36 -4.60
C MET A 97 3.07 -6.51 -3.60
N ARG A 98 4.18 -7.17 -3.24
CA ARG A 98 4.19 -8.19 -2.19
C ARG A 98 3.80 -7.62 -0.83
N GLU A 99 4.30 -6.45 -0.45
CA GLU A 99 3.90 -5.81 0.81
C GLU A 99 2.43 -5.37 0.78
N LEU A 100 1.91 -4.94 -0.37
CA LEU A 100 0.49 -4.62 -0.54
C LEU A 100 -0.41 -5.85 -0.30
N LEU A 101 -0.06 -7.00 -0.88
CA LEU A 101 -0.78 -8.26 -0.66
C LEU A 101 -0.74 -8.70 0.81
N LYS A 102 0.37 -8.47 1.51
CA LYS A 102 0.44 -8.72 2.95
C LYS A 102 -0.50 -7.81 3.74
N LEU A 103 -0.59 -6.52 3.39
CA LEU A 103 -1.54 -5.60 4.02
C LEU A 103 -2.99 -6.05 3.78
N ASP A 104 -3.32 -6.49 2.57
CA ASP A 104 -4.67 -6.98 2.23
C ASP A 104 -5.05 -8.22 3.05
N GLY A 105 -4.07 -9.08 3.38
CA GLY A 105 -4.26 -10.25 4.23
C GLY A 105 -4.36 -9.96 5.73
N ILE A 106 -4.15 -8.72 6.20
CA ILE A 106 -4.28 -8.38 7.62
C ILE A 106 -5.72 -8.01 7.94
N GLU A 107 -6.42 -8.86 8.67
CA GLU A 107 -7.70 -8.53 9.29
C GLU A 107 -7.46 -7.51 10.42
N ALA A 108 -8.13 -6.37 10.32
CA ALA A 108 -7.95 -5.26 11.25
C ALA A 108 -9.21 -4.41 11.34
N GLU A 109 -9.56 -4.01 12.56
CA GLU A 109 -10.69 -3.14 12.88
C GLU A 109 -10.23 -1.86 13.59
N GLY A 110 -11.16 -0.91 13.76
CA GLY A 110 -10.90 0.35 14.46
C GLY A 110 -9.64 1.08 13.98
N GLU A 111 -8.78 1.44 14.93
CA GLU A 111 -7.52 2.16 14.69
C GLU A 111 -6.49 1.32 13.91
N ALA A 112 -6.43 0.00 14.14
CA ALA A 112 -5.52 -0.88 13.39
C ALA A 112 -5.85 -0.86 11.88
N LYS A 113 -7.14 -0.79 11.53
CA LYS A 113 -7.60 -0.62 10.14
C LYS A 113 -7.15 0.72 9.54
N LEU A 114 -7.15 1.80 10.32
CA LEU A 114 -6.69 3.10 9.88
C LEU A 114 -5.19 3.08 9.59
N GLN A 115 -4.38 2.48 10.46
CA GLN A 115 -2.95 2.31 10.23
C GLN A 115 -2.65 1.45 9.00
N ARG A 116 -3.37 0.35 8.81
CA ARG A 116 -3.27 -0.50 7.61
C ARG A 116 -3.56 0.30 6.34
N LYS A 117 -4.64 1.09 6.32
CA LYS A 117 -5.00 1.96 5.17
C LYS A 117 -3.94 3.03 4.89
N ALA A 118 -3.37 3.62 5.94
CA ALA A 118 -2.28 4.58 5.78
C ALA A 118 -1.06 3.92 5.13
N GLU A 119 -0.73 2.69 5.51
CA GLU A 119 0.39 1.95 4.90
C GLU A 119 0.12 1.57 3.44
N VAL A 120 -1.11 1.17 3.09
CA VAL A 120 -1.53 0.93 1.70
C VAL A 120 -1.27 2.18 0.83
N ARG A 121 -1.66 3.37 1.32
CA ARG A 121 -1.41 4.63 0.62
C ARG A 121 0.09 4.92 0.45
N ARG A 122 0.92 4.59 1.44
CA ARG A 122 2.39 4.75 1.34
C ARG A 122 2.97 3.86 0.26
N VAL A 123 2.58 2.57 0.23
CA VAL A 123 3.04 1.62 -0.79
C VAL A 123 2.64 2.08 -2.19
N GLN A 124 1.38 2.51 -2.37
CA GLN A 124 0.89 3.04 -3.64
C GLN A 124 1.66 4.29 -4.07
N GLY A 125 1.92 5.22 -3.17
CA GLY A 125 2.72 6.42 -3.46
C GLY A 125 4.16 6.08 -3.87
N CYS A 126 4.78 5.08 -3.23
CA CYS A 126 6.11 4.60 -3.64
C CYS A 126 6.08 3.99 -5.05
N HIS A 127 5.06 3.20 -5.37
CA HIS A 127 4.89 2.58 -6.68
C HIS A 127 4.67 3.64 -7.78
N GLU A 128 3.80 4.62 -7.55
CA GLU A 128 3.57 5.72 -8.50
C GLU A 128 4.85 6.53 -8.79
N THR A 129 5.65 6.80 -7.74
CA THR A 129 6.96 7.45 -7.92
C THR A 129 7.90 6.58 -8.75
N LEU A 130 7.95 5.28 -8.46
CA LEU A 130 8.79 4.33 -9.18
C LEU A 130 8.44 4.25 -10.67
N ASP A 131 7.15 4.25 -11.03
CA ASP A 131 6.68 4.25 -12.43
C ASP A 131 7.09 5.51 -13.19
N LYS A 132 7.00 6.67 -12.54
CA LYS A 132 7.47 7.95 -13.10
C LYS A 132 8.97 7.90 -13.34
N LEU A 133 9.73 7.37 -12.39
CA LEU A 133 11.18 7.22 -12.53
C LEU A 133 11.56 6.26 -13.64
N LYS A 134 10.83 5.15 -13.82
CA LYS A 134 11.06 4.19 -14.92
C LYS A 134 10.85 4.84 -16.29
N THR A 135 9.80 5.66 -16.41
CA THR A 135 9.50 6.43 -17.62
C THR A 135 10.61 7.43 -17.92
N ARG A 136 11.00 8.25 -16.93
CA ARG A 136 12.05 9.25 -17.06
C ARG A 136 13.43 8.62 -17.33
N ASN A 137 13.72 7.48 -16.73
CA ASN A 137 14.94 6.73 -16.98
C ASN A 137 15.02 6.23 -18.43
N SER A 138 13.88 5.89 -19.04
CA SER A 138 13.80 5.42 -20.44
C SER A 138 13.81 6.57 -21.43
N ASN A 139 13.18 7.70 -21.09
CA ASN A 139 13.15 8.89 -21.92
C ASN A 139 13.41 10.16 -21.07
N PRO A 140 14.69 10.54 -20.89
CA PRO A 140 15.10 11.65 -20.01
C PRO A 140 14.54 13.01 -20.41
N PHE A 141 14.14 13.18 -21.67
CA PHE A 141 13.63 14.44 -22.22
C PHE A 141 12.10 14.55 -22.17
N HIS A 142 11.38 13.48 -21.80
CA HIS A 142 9.92 13.43 -21.89
C HIS A 142 9.20 14.43 -20.97
N ASP A 143 9.79 14.78 -19.82
CA ASP A 143 9.20 15.74 -18.88
C ASP A 143 9.66 17.19 -19.12
N SER A 144 10.48 17.42 -20.15
CA SER A 144 11.09 18.72 -20.40
C SER A 144 10.30 19.57 -21.39
N ASN A 145 9.23 20.22 -20.91
CA ASN A 145 8.76 21.50 -21.49
C ASN A 145 9.81 22.63 -21.36
N LYS A 146 11.03 22.30 -20.92
CA LYS A 146 12.20 23.15 -20.82
C LYS A 146 13.45 22.38 -21.26
N ALA A 147 13.39 21.70 -22.41
CA ALA A 147 14.60 21.41 -23.16
C ALA A 147 15.17 22.77 -23.59
N ALA A 148 16.13 23.30 -22.83
CA ALA A 148 16.86 24.49 -23.25
C ALA A 148 17.59 24.12 -24.53
N SER A 149 17.07 24.56 -25.67
CA SER A 149 17.75 24.46 -26.95
C SER A 149 19.04 25.24 -26.81
N VAL A 150 20.14 24.54 -26.52
CA VAL A 150 21.48 25.11 -26.58
C VAL A 150 21.75 25.36 -28.05
N THR A 151 21.31 26.52 -28.53
CA THR A 151 21.79 27.08 -29.79
C THR A 151 23.23 27.48 -29.53
N THR A 152 24.17 26.61 -29.89
CA THR A 152 25.57 26.98 -30.07
C THR A 152 25.60 27.96 -31.23
N LYS A 153 25.41 29.25 -30.94
CA LYS A 153 25.71 30.32 -31.87
C LYS A 153 27.23 30.40 -31.95
N TRP A 154 27.79 29.84 -33.02
CA TRP A 154 29.14 30.14 -33.45
C TRP A 154 29.17 31.60 -33.86
N GLU A 155 29.47 32.51 -32.93
CA GLU A 155 29.87 33.85 -33.30
C GLU A 155 31.26 33.74 -33.92
N THR A 156 31.31 33.93 -35.24
CA THR A 156 32.55 34.13 -35.98
C THR A 156 33.27 35.31 -35.36
N PHE A 157 34.36 35.04 -34.66
CA PHE A 157 35.33 36.04 -34.26
C PHE A 157 35.98 36.60 -35.52
N ASP A 158 35.48 37.74 -35.97
CA ASP A 158 36.16 38.57 -36.96
C ASP A 158 37.30 39.31 -36.25
N SER A 159 38.36 38.61 -35.87
CA SER A 159 39.62 39.30 -35.70
C SER A 159 40.20 39.58 -37.07
N GLY A 160 40.17 40.86 -37.40
CA GLY A 160 40.90 41.43 -38.51
C GLY A 160 42.36 40.98 -38.50
N MET A 161 42.71 40.18 -39.49
CA MET A 161 44.03 40.18 -40.10
C MET A 161 43.92 39.62 -41.52
N GLY A 162 44.03 40.51 -42.50
CA GLY A 162 44.68 40.22 -43.78
C GLY A 162 44.02 39.23 -44.74
N SER A 163 43.36 39.78 -45.77
CA SER A 163 43.53 39.41 -47.18
C SER A 163 43.68 37.93 -47.54
N SER A 164 42.58 37.30 -47.96
CA SER A 164 42.56 36.34 -49.07
C SER A 164 41.12 36.14 -49.56
N THR A 165 40.85 36.58 -50.77
CA THR A 165 39.57 36.39 -51.46
C THR A 165 39.34 34.89 -51.71
N ALA A 166 38.38 34.28 -51.03
CA ALA A 166 37.81 32.98 -51.38
C ALA A 166 36.38 33.19 -51.93
N PRO A 167 35.95 32.43 -52.95
CA PRO A 167 34.65 32.68 -53.60
C PRO A 167 33.49 32.32 -52.65
N PRO A 168 32.33 32.98 -52.79
CA PRO A 168 31.18 32.71 -51.94
C PRO A 168 30.62 31.29 -52.17
N PRO A 169 30.18 30.58 -51.12
CA PRO A 169 29.51 29.30 -51.28
C PRO A 169 28.13 29.52 -51.91
N GLN A 170 27.89 28.88 -53.05
CA GLN A 170 26.56 28.81 -53.66
C GLN A 170 25.63 27.96 -52.78
N PRO A 171 24.32 28.29 -52.69
CA PRO A 171 23.36 27.41 -52.05
C PRO A 171 23.25 26.12 -52.89
N MET A 172 23.72 25.00 -52.35
CA MET A 172 23.46 23.68 -52.92
C MET A 172 21.98 23.37 -52.76
N SER A 173 21.19 23.65 -53.80
CA SER A 173 19.89 23.01 -54.00
C SER A 173 20.11 21.53 -54.29
N SER A 174 20.25 20.71 -53.24
CA SER A 174 20.08 19.26 -53.37
C SER A 174 18.60 18.94 -53.29
N SER A 175 17.98 18.86 -54.47
CA SER A 175 16.71 18.17 -54.69
C SER A 175 17.04 16.71 -55.01
N THR A 176 16.88 15.83 -54.02
CA THR A 176 16.79 14.40 -54.28
C THR A 176 15.31 14.05 -54.37
N LYS A 177 14.80 13.89 -55.58
CA LYS A 177 13.56 13.15 -55.84
C LYS A 177 13.80 11.71 -55.41
N VAL A 178 13.23 11.31 -54.28
CA VAL A 178 13.09 9.89 -53.92
C VAL A 178 12.00 9.33 -54.82
N THR A 179 12.38 8.46 -55.75
CA THR A 179 11.46 7.65 -56.55
C THR A 179 10.92 6.52 -55.68
N GLU A 180 9.60 6.48 -55.51
CA GLU A 180 8.88 5.35 -54.93
C GLU A 180 8.90 4.17 -55.91
N GLU A 181 9.66 3.13 -55.56
CA GLU A 181 9.60 1.81 -56.16
C GLU A 181 9.91 0.79 -55.06
N TRP A 182 8.88 0.34 -54.35
CA TRP A 182 8.93 -0.91 -53.60
C TRP A 182 7.96 -1.88 -54.27
N GLU A 183 8.46 -2.44 -55.35
CA GLU A 183 7.89 -3.56 -56.07
C GLU A 183 8.08 -4.85 -55.25
N LYS A 184 6.96 -5.48 -54.89
CA LYS A 184 6.68 -6.93 -54.90
C LYS A 184 7.83 -7.89 -54.53
N PHE A 185 7.64 -8.64 -53.45
CA PHE A 185 8.29 -9.95 -53.25
C PHE A 185 7.22 -11.02 -53.03
N ASP A 186 7.47 -12.22 -53.59
CA ASP A 186 6.60 -13.41 -53.69
C ASP A 186 6.02 -13.92 -52.35
#